data_AF-A0A9D4XL60-F1
#
_entry.id   AF-A0A9D4XL60-F1
#
_cell.length_a   1.000
_cell.length_b   1.000
_cell.length_c   1.000
_cell.angle_alpha   90.00
_cell.angle_beta   90.00
_cell.angle_gamma   90.00
#
_symmetry.space_group_name_H-M   'P 1'
#
loop_
_entity.id
_entity.type
_entity.pdbx_description
1 polymer ?
#
loop_
_entity_poly.entity_id
_entity_poly.type
_entity_poly.pdbx_seq_one_letter_code
_entity_poly.pdbx_strand_id
1 'polypeptide(L)'
;TTHFLSTFHLFFSNPIMNKIKQLLARISNSGNNNNNKKLILTLFTTVLIITAIVAIIATTTTTKNSNKTNKITSSSLSLSHHSHTIIKSACTTTLYPELCFSAISSEPNITHKITNHKDVISVSLNITKRAVEHNFFTVENLLTLKNLTGREKIALHDCLETIDETLDELKEAEEDLVLYPAKKTVYQHADDLKTLISAAITNQVTCLDGFSHDGADKRVRKVLEEGQVHVEHMCSNALAMTKNMTDSDIAEFEQKNMLKSERNGRKLLEEENGVKWPEWISAGDRRLLQGGAVKADVVVAADGSGNFKTVSEAVAAAPLKSSKRFVIKIKSGVYKENVEVPKKKINIMFLGDGKTSTIISSDRNVVDGSTTFHSATVAIVGANFLARDITFQNTAGPAKHQAVALRVGADLSAFYNCDVIAYQDTLYVHNNRQFFVNCFISGTVDFIFGNAAVVFQNCDIHARRPNSGQKNMVTAQGRVDPNQNTGIVIQKCRIGATKDLEGVKSSFPTYLGRPWKEYSRTVIMQSVISDVIEPVGWHERKG
;
A
#
# COMPACT_ATOMS: atom_id res chain seq x y z
N THR A 1 33.87 -17.73 10.64
CA THR A 1 34.83 -18.25 9.64
C THR A 1 34.91 -19.75 9.81
N THR A 2 34.94 -20.49 8.69
CA THR A 2 34.94 -21.97 8.57
C THR A 2 33.73 -22.73 9.15
N HIS A 3 32.59 -22.67 8.45
CA HIS A 3 31.74 -23.86 8.19
C HIS A 3 30.65 -23.67 7.10
N PHE A 4 30.79 -22.68 6.20
CA PHE A 4 29.74 -22.33 5.22
C PHE A 4 30.16 -22.44 3.73
N LEU A 5 31.17 -23.27 3.41
CA LEU A 5 31.72 -23.38 2.04
C LEU A 5 31.77 -24.81 1.46
N SER A 6 31.07 -25.79 2.05
CA SER A 6 31.12 -27.18 1.57
C SER A 6 29.95 -27.65 0.71
N THR A 7 28.88 -26.86 0.53
CA THR A 7 27.66 -27.35 -0.15
C THR A 7 27.43 -26.74 -1.53
N PHE A 8 28.39 -25.96 -2.05
CA PHE A 8 28.28 -25.32 -3.37
C PHE A 8 29.09 -26.02 -4.48
N HIS A 9 29.85 -27.08 -4.18
CA HIS A 9 30.75 -27.72 -5.15
C HIS A 9 30.30 -29.09 -5.69
N LEU A 10 29.11 -29.60 -5.34
CA LEU A 10 28.67 -30.95 -5.70
C LEU A 10 27.61 -31.04 -6.82
N PHE A 11 27.22 -29.93 -7.44
CA PHE A 11 26.28 -29.95 -8.58
C PHE A 11 26.92 -29.83 -9.97
N PHE A 12 28.25 -29.69 -10.06
CA PHE A 12 28.95 -29.51 -11.35
C PHE A 12 30.10 -30.48 -11.65
N SER A 13 30.09 -31.68 -11.06
CA SER A 13 31.06 -32.73 -11.42
C SER A 13 30.38 -34.06 -11.65
N ASN A 14 29.51 -34.14 -12.66
CA ASN A 14 29.04 -35.42 -13.18
C ASN A 14 29.85 -35.79 -14.44
N PRO A 15 30.77 -36.79 -14.38
CA PRO A 15 31.67 -37.13 -15.49
C PRO A 15 30.94 -37.62 -16.75
N ILE A 16 29.68 -38.03 -16.60
CA ILE A 16 28.80 -38.43 -17.72
C ILE A 16 28.33 -37.21 -18.51
N MET A 17 28.03 -36.10 -17.83
CA MET A 17 27.49 -34.88 -18.45
C MET A 17 28.55 -34.09 -19.24
N ASN A 18 29.82 -34.15 -18.79
CA ASN A 18 30.95 -33.63 -19.56
C ASN A 18 31.29 -34.49 -20.80
N LYS A 19 31.14 -35.81 -20.72
CA LYS A 19 31.28 -36.70 -21.90
C LYS A 19 30.16 -36.47 -22.92
N ILE A 20 28.93 -36.23 -22.46
CA ILE A 20 27.79 -35.88 -23.34
C ILE A 20 27.99 -34.51 -24.00
N LYS A 21 28.46 -33.49 -23.26
CA LYS A 21 28.81 -32.18 -23.85
C LYS A 21 29.95 -32.27 -24.88
N GLN A 22 30.99 -33.07 -24.64
CA GLN A 22 32.08 -33.27 -25.61
C GLN A 22 31.63 -34.06 -26.85
N LEU A 23 30.71 -35.02 -26.70
CA LEU A 23 30.14 -35.77 -27.81
C LEU A 23 29.26 -34.88 -28.70
N LEU A 24 28.43 -34.02 -28.08
CA LEU A 24 27.57 -33.06 -28.79
C LEU A 24 28.37 -31.96 -29.50
N ALA A 25 29.47 -31.49 -28.89
CA ALA A 25 30.37 -30.52 -29.52
C ALA A 25 31.12 -31.11 -30.74
N ARG A 26 31.48 -32.40 -30.72
CA ARG A 26 32.07 -33.10 -31.88
C ARG A 26 31.08 -33.32 -33.03
N ILE A 27 29.80 -33.54 -32.73
CA ILE A 27 28.74 -33.70 -33.74
C ILE A 27 28.38 -32.36 -34.41
N SER A 28 28.53 -31.24 -33.69
CA SER A 28 28.25 -29.90 -34.23
C SER A 28 29.30 -29.37 -35.22
N ASN A 29 30.55 -29.86 -35.15
CA ASN A 29 31.68 -29.32 -35.94
C ASN A 29 32.07 -30.14 -37.18
N SER A 30 31.33 -31.19 -37.54
CA SER A 30 31.56 -31.90 -38.80
C SER A 30 30.69 -31.29 -39.91
N GLY A 31 31.33 -30.58 -40.84
CA GLY A 31 30.68 -30.00 -42.00
C GLY A 31 30.36 -31.06 -43.06
N ASN A 32 29.15 -31.63 -43.00
CA ASN A 32 28.44 -32.03 -44.22
C ASN A 32 26.94 -32.35 -43.99
N ASN A 33 26.11 -31.82 -44.89
CA ASN A 33 24.71 -32.10 -45.25
C ASN A 33 23.59 -32.24 -44.18
N ASN A 34 22.52 -31.45 -44.35
CA ASN A 34 21.42 -31.22 -43.39
C ASN A 34 20.42 -32.38 -43.19
N ASN A 35 20.35 -33.36 -44.11
CA ASN A 35 19.34 -34.43 -44.03
C ASN A 35 19.71 -35.55 -43.04
N ASN A 36 21.00 -35.77 -42.77
CA ASN A 36 21.46 -36.81 -41.82
C ASN A 36 21.35 -36.37 -40.35
N LYS A 37 21.33 -35.05 -40.08
CA LYS A 37 21.16 -34.49 -38.72
C LYS A 37 19.75 -34.69 -38.17
N LYS A 38 18.72 -34.63 -39.02
CA LYS A 38 17.34 -34.89 -38.62
C LYS A 38 17.13 -36.37 -38.26
N LEU A 39 17.68 -37.30 -39.06
CA LEU A 39 17.53 -38.74 -38.86
C LEU A 39 18.13 -39.23 -37.53
N ILE A 40 19.32 -38.75 -37.16
CA ILE A 40 20.02 -39.12 -35.92
C ILE A 40 19.33 -38.56 -34.67
N LEU A 41 18.75 -37.36 -34.78
CA LEU A 41 18.02 -36.73 -33.67
C LEU A 41 16.68 -37.43 -33.40
N THR A 42 15.96 -37.85 -34.46
CA THR A 42 14.73 -38.66 -34.32
C THR A 42 14.98 -40.04 -33.71
N LEU A 43 16.10 -40.71 -34.05
CA LEU A 43 16.44 -42.02 -33.48
C LEU A 43 16.75 -41.93 -31.97
N PHE A 44 17.39 -40.85 -31.53
CA PHE A 44 17.71 -40.63 -30.11
C PHE A 44 16.47 -40.31 -29.25
N THR A 45 15.49 -39.58 -29.81
CA THR A 45 14.22 -39.31 -29.11
C THR A 45 13.37 -40.57 -28.95
N THR A 46 13.37 -41.48 -29.93
CA THR A 46 12.62 -42.75 -29.82
C THR A 46 13.22 -43.72 -28.81
N VAL A 47 14.55 -43.76 -28.65
CA VAL A 47 15.21 -44.64 -27.67
C VAL A 47 14.99 -44.14 -26.22
N LEU A 48 14.92 -42.83 -25.99
CA LEU A 48 14.62 -42.26 -24.67
C LEU A 48 13.16 -42.45 -24.23
N ILE A 49 12.22 -42.49 -25.17
CA ILE A 49 10.80 -42.75 -24.88
C ILE A 49 10.56 -44.23 -24.54
N ILE A 50 11.28 -45.14 -25.22
CA ILE A 50 11.16 -46.60 -24.97
C ILE A 50 11.76 -46.98 -23.60
N THR A 51 12.85 -46.35 -23.16
CA THR A 51 13.43 -46.62 -21.82
C THR A 51 12.57 -46.07 -20.68
N ALA A 52 11.83 -44.98 -20.90
CA ALA A 52 10.87 -44.46 -19.92
C ALA A 52 9.64 -45.37 -19.77
N ILE A 53 9.16 -46.00 -20.86
CA ILE A 53 8.02 -46.91 -20.83
C ILE A 53 8.38 -48.26 -20.17
N VAL A 54 9.60 -48.77 -20.38
CA VAL A 54 10.08 -50.00 -19.71
C VAL A 54 10.28 -49.81 -18.20
N ALA A 55 10.65 -48.60 -17.75
CA ALA A 55 10.77 -48.29 -16.32
C ALA A 55 9.39 -48.19 -15.61
N ILE A 56 8.34 -47.81 -16.33
CA ILE A 56 6.97 -47.73 -15.80
C ILE A 56 6.32 -49.12 -15.69
N ILE A 57 6.67 -50.06 -16.58
CA ILE A 57 6.10 -51.42 -16.57
C ILE A 57 6.81 -52.36 -15.56
N ALA A 58 8.06 -52.06 -15.19
CA ALA A 58 8.84 -52.87 -14.24
C ALA A 58 8.52 -52.66 -12.75
N THR A 59 7.61 -51.75 -12.38
CA THR A 59 7.19 -51.53 -10.98
C THR A 59 5.85 -52.15 -10.61
N THR A 60 5.16 -52.78 -11.57
CA THR A 60 3.92 -53.52 -11.30
C THR A 60 4.09 -54.98 -11.70
N THR A 61 4.72 -55.79 -10.85
CA THR A 61 4.43 -57.22 -10.63
C THR A 61 5.45 -57.82 -9.66
N THR A 62 4.98 -58.75 -8.81
CA THR A 62 5.70 -59.53 -7.76
C THR A 62 5.84 -58.78 -6.41
N THR A 63 5.42 -59.28 -5.23
CA THR A 63 5.11 -60.64 -4.79
C THR A 63 4.28 -60.65 -3.48
N LYS A 64 3.60 -61.78 -3.23
CA LYS A 64 2.74 -62.15 -2.10
C LYS A 64 3.43 -62.16 -0.71
N ASN A 65 2.60 -61.85 0.29
CA ASN A 65 2.54 -62.33 1.69
C ASN A 65 3.81 -62.38 2.54
N SER A 66 3.88 -61.44 3.49
CA SER A 66 4.40 -61.67 4.85
C SER A 66 3.73 -60.68 5.80
N ASN A 67 3.02 -61.20 6.81
CA ASN A 67 2.37 -60.42 7.86
C ASN A 67 3.39 -59.56 8.62
N LYS A 68 3.34 -58.23 8.43
CA LYS A 68 3.85 -57.23 9.39
C LYS A 68 3.21 -55.88 9.13
N THR A 69 2.15 -55.60 9.90
CA THR A 69 1.68 -54.27 10.35
C THR A 69 1.91 -53.08 9.40
N ASN A 70 0.83 -52.73 8.68
CA ASN A 70 0.59 -51.42 8.05
C ASN A 70 0.83 -50.26 9.02
N LYS A 71 1.75 -49.33 8.71
CA LYS A 71 1.79 -48.01 9.36
C LYS A 71 2.46 -46.86 8.57
N ILE A 72 2.54 -46.92 7.24
CA ILE A 72 3.24 -45.86 6.46
C ILE A 72 2.41 -45.25 5.31
N THR A 73 1.27 -45.82 4.90
CA THR A 73 0.44 -45.28 3.78
C THR A 73 -0.81 -44.49 4.20
N SER A 74 -1.13 -44.41 5.50
CA SER A 74 -2.27 -43.61 6.00
C SER A 74 -1.90 -42.20 6.43
N SER A 75 -0.62 -41.92 6.67
CA SER A 75 -0.14 -40.60 7.08
C SER A 75 -0.13 -39.62 5.90
N SER A 76 0.43 -39.97 4.74
CA SER A 76 0.52 -39.03 3.60
C SER A 76 -0.84 -38.63 3.01
N LEU A 77 -1.79 -39.57 2.93
CA LEU A 77 -3.18 -39.31 2.50
C LEU A 77 -3.98 -38.50 3.54
N SER A 78 -3.79 -38.76 4.85
CA SER A 78 -4.46 -37.98 5.90
C SER A 78 -3.84 -36.58 6.10
N LEU A 79 -2.52 -36.42 5.92
CA LEU A 79 -1.86 -35.12 5.90
C LEU A 79 -2.37 -34.27 4.71
N SER A 80 -2.53 -34.86 3.52
CA SER A 80 -3.14 -34.18 2.38
C SER A 80 -4.57 -33.69 2.69
N HIS A 81 -5.42 -34.57 3.24
CA HIS A 81 -6.80 -34.21 3.60
C HIS A 81 -6.87 -33.13 4.69
N HIS A 82 -5.99 -33.19 5.69
CA HIS A 82 -5.94 -32.19 6.77
C HIS A 82 -5.57 -30.81 6.24
N SER A 83 -4.51 -30.70 5.44
CA SER A 83 -4.08 -29.44 4.82
C SER A 83 -5.17 -28.86 3.92
N HIS A 84 -5.83 -29.69 3.09
CA HIS A 84 -6.99 -29.26 2.29
C HIS A 84 -8.14 -28.71 3.14
N THR A 85 -8.41 -29.33 4.29
CA THR A 85 -9.47 -28.88 5.20
C THR A 85 -9.13 -27.52 5.82
N ILE A 86 -7.87 -27.29 6.22
CA ILE A 86 -7.41 -26.00 6.75
C ILE A 86 -7.50 -24.91 5.68
N ILE A 87 -7.03 -25.18 4.45
CA ILE A 87 -7.12 -24.21 3.34
C ILE A 87 -8.58 -23.85 3.07
N LYS A 88 -9.47 -24.85 2.97
CA LYS A 88 -10.89 -24.61 2.74
C LYS A 88 -11.51 -23.78 3.87
N SER A 89 -11.23 -24.12 5.12
CA SER A 89 -11.70 -23.38 6.29
C SER A 89 -11.26 -21.91 6.25
N ALA A 90 -9.98 -21.66 5.98
CA ALA A 90 -9.43 -20.30 5.87
C ALA A 90 -10.09 -19.49 4.74
N CYS A 91 -10.25 -20.10 3.56
CA CYS A 91 -10.78 -19.42 2.38
C CYS A 91 -12.30 -19.16 2.44
N THR A 92 -13.06 -19.93 3.23
CA THR A 92 -14.54 -19.88 3.25
C THR A 92 -15.08 -18.50 3.62
N THR A 93 -14.38 -17.73 4.46
CA THR A 93 -14.82 -16.40 4.93
C THR A 93 -14.25 -15.24 4.09
N THR A 94 -13.60 -15.53 2.96
CA THR A 94 -13.02 -14.51 2.07
C THR A 94 -14.03 -14.04 1.02
N LEU A 95 -13.76 -12.89 0.37
CA LEU A 95 -14.64 -12.37 -0.68
C LEU A 95 -14.54 -13.17 -1.99
N TYR A 96 -13.39 -13.80 -2.24
CA TYR A 96 -13.14 -14.60 -3.44
C TYR A 96 -12.70 -16.03 -3.05
N PRO A 97 -13.58 -16.84 -2.43
CA PRO A 97 -13.23 -18.11 -1.81
C PRO A 97 -12.69 -19.15 -2.80
N GLU A 98 -13.24 -19.21 -4.01
CA GLU A 98 -12.76 -20.11 -5.07
C GLU A 98 -11.34 -19.75 -5.52
N LEU A 99 -11.08 -18.45 -5.76
CA LEU A 99 -9.74 -17.96 -6.09
C LEU A 99 -8.74 -18.25 -4.97
N CYS A 100 -9.13 -18.01 -3.71
CA CYS A 100 -8.32 -18.31 -2.54
C CYS A 100 -7.92 -19.79 -2.51
N PHE A 101 -8.90 -20.68 -2.61
CA PHE A 101 -8.68 -22.11 -2.52
C PHE A 101 -7.87 -22.64 -3.71
N SER A 102 -8.21 -22.23 -4.94
CA SER A 102 -7.55 -22.71 -6.15
C SER A 102 -6.10 -22.23 -6.24
N ALA A 103 -5.82 -20.96 -5.89
CA ALA A 103 -4.47 -20.41 -5.91
C ALA A 103 -3.55 -21.15 -4.94
N ILE A 104 -3.99 -21.35 -3.70
CA ILE A 104 -3.19 -22.01 -2.66
C ILE A 104 -3.04 -23.51 -2.95
N SER A 105 -4.11 -24.19 -3.37
CA SER A 105 -4.06 -25.64 -3.65
C SER A 105 -3.20 -25.99 -4.87
N SER A 106 -2.94 -25.03 -5.76
CA SER A 106 -2.09 -25.21 -6.94
C SER A 106 -0.59 -25.09 -6.62
N GLU A 107 -0.21 -24.71 -5.39
CA GLU A 107 1.19 -24.55 -5.02
C GLU A 107 1.93 -25.90 -4.90
N PRO A 108 3.13 -26.01 -5.48
CA PRO A 108 3.95 -27.21 -5.34
C PRO A 108 4.26 -27.52 -3.86
N ASN A 109 4.06 -28.78 -3.47
CA ASN A 109 4.31 -29.30 -2.13
C ASN A 109 3.54 -28.58 -1.00
N ILE A 110 2.34 -28.04 -1.27
CA ILE A 110 1.54 -27.30 -0.29
C ILE A 110 1.10 -28.15 0.91
N THR A 111 0.84 -29.44 0.70
CA THR A 111 0.32 -30.36 1.73
C THR A 111 1.23 -30.49 2.96
N HIS A 112 2.54 -30.32 2.79
CA HIS A 112 3.52 -30.36 3.88
C HIS A 112 3.81 -29.00 4.52
N LYS A 113 3.34 -27.90 3.92
CA LYS A 113 3.60 -26.53 4.37
C LYS A 113 2.48 -25.96 5.23
N ILE A 114 1.29 -26.56 5.20
CA ILE A 114 0.11 -26.03 5.90
C ILE A 114 -0.18 -26.87 7.15
N THR A 115 -0.05 -26.25 8.31
CA THR A 115 -0.42 -26.83 9.61
C THR A 115 -1.46 -26.00 10.36
N ASN A 116 -1.61 -24.73 10.00
CA ASN A 116 -2.53 -23.78 10.66
C ASN A 116 -2.93 -22.65 9.69
N HIS A 117 -3.82 -21.75 10.13
CA HIS A 117 -4.31 -20.63 9.32
C HIS A 117 -3.23 -19.60 8.97
N LYS A 118 -2.25 -19.37 9.84
CA LYS A 118 -1.11 -18.48 9.58
C LYS A 118 -0.27 -18.98 8.39
N ASP A 119 -0.08 -20.29 8.26
CA ASP A 119 0.63 -20.86 7.11
C ASP A 119 -0.12 -20.60 5.79
N VAL A 120 -1.46 -20.69 5.81
CA VAL A 120 -2.31 -20.39 4.64
C VAL A 120 -2.15 -18.93 4.24
N ILE A 121 -2.17 -17.99 5.20
CA ILE A 121 -1.97 -16.56 4.96
C ILE A 121 -0.57 -16.32 4.38
N SER A 122 0.48 -16.92 4.95
CA SER A 122 1.86 -16.78 4.46
C SER A 122 2.01 -17.27 3.02
N VAL A 123 1.39 -18.39 2.66
CA VAL A 123 1.36 -18.88 1.28
C VAL A 123 0.59 -17.92 0.39
N SER A 124 -0.58 -17.45 0.82
CA SER A 124 -1.38 -16.47 0.07
C SER A 124 -0.57 -15.22 -0.26
N LEU A 125 0.09 -14.61 0.72
CA LEU A 125 0.95 -13.42 0.53
C LEU A 125 2.08 -13.71 -0.48
N ASN A 126 2.69 -14.89 -0.41
CA ASN A 126 3.76 -15.29 -1.33
C ASN A 126 3.29 -15.45 -2.79
N ILE A 127 2.12 -16.06 -3.01
CA ILE A 127 1.54 -16.16 -4.36
C ILE A 127 1.18 -14.76 -4.86
N THR A 128 0.58 -13.92 -4.00
CA THR A 128 0.21 -12.54 -4.36
C THR A 128 1.42 -11.73 -4.79
N LYS A 129 2.55 -11.79 -4.07
CA LYS A 129 3.79 -11.10 -4.48
C LYS A 129 4.25 -11.51 -5.88
N ARG A 130 4.19 -12.79 -6.24
CA ARG A 130 4.52 -13.24 -7.60
C ARG A 130 3.56 -12.69 -8.67
N ALA A 131 2.28 -12.57 -8.35
CA ALA A 131 1.31 -11.94 -9.25
C ALA A 131 1.61 -10.43 -9.42
N VAL A 132 2.00 -9.75 -8.35
CA VAL A 132 2.43 -8.34 -8.38
C VAL A 132 3.70 -8.17 -9.24
N GLU A 133 4.71 -9.04 -9.06
CA GLU A 133 5.92 -9.06 -9.89
C GLU A 133 5.60 -9.26 -11.38
N HIS A 134 4.64 -10.14 -11.70
CA HIS A 134 4.19 -10.33 -13.09
C HIS A 134 3.52 -9.07 -13.67
N ASN A 135 2.67 -8.40 -12.87
CA ASN A 135 2.05 -7.15 -13.27
C ASN A 135 3.08 -6.04 -13.49
N PHE A 136 4.15 -5.97 -12.68
CA PHE A 136 5.25 -5.03 -12.86
C PHE A 136 5.83 -5.13 -14.28
N PHE A 137 6.19 -6.35 -14.73
CA PHE A 137 6.71 -6.56 -16.08
C PHE A 137 5.70 -6.22 -17.18
N THR A 138 4.40 -6.42 -16.92
CA THR A 138 3.34 -6.02 -17.86
C THR A 138 3.33 -4.50 -18.05
N VAL A 139 3.43 -3.73 -16.96
CA VAL A 139 3.49 -2.27 -17.00
C VAL A 139 4.78 -1.77 -17.66
N GLU A 140 5.93 -2.37 -17.34
CA GLU A 140 7.21 -2.05 -18.00
C GLU A 140 7.16 -2.27 -19.51
N ASN A 141 6.57 -3.38 -19.95
CA ASN A 141 6.42 -3.67 -21.38
C ASN A 141 5.52 -2.64 -22.07
N LEU A 142 4.44 -2.17 -21.41
CA LEU A 142 3.56 -1.14 -21.95
C LEU A 142 4.30 0.20 -22.16
N LEU A 143 5.23 0.56 -21.28
CA LEU A 143 6.04 1.78 -21.44
C LEU A 143 6.91 1.79 -22.71
N THR A 144 7.18 0.62 -23.31
CA THR A 144 7.94 0.52 -24.57
C THR A 144 7.11 0.86 -25.82
N LEU A 145 5.79 1.00 -25.68
CA LEU A 145 4.90 1.32 -26.80
C LEU A 145 5.16 2.73 -27.34
N LYS A 146 5.28 2.84 -28.67
CA LYS A 146 5.63 4.11 -29.35
C LYS A 146 4.53 5.16 -29.33
N ASN A 147 3.26 4.75 -29.22
CA ASN A 147 2.09 5.61 -29.39
C ASN A 147 1.39 5.94 -28.05
N LEU A 148 2.16 6.09 -26.97
CA LEU A 148 1.66 6.56 -25.69
C LEU A 148 1.65 8.09 -25.63
N THR A 149 0.54 8.65 -25.18
CA THR A 149 0.43 10.07 -24.81
C THR A 149 1.33 10.38 -23.62
N GLY A 150 1.62 11.67 -23.39
CA GLY A 150 2.37 12.09 -22.21
C GLY A 150 1.69 11.67 -20.90
N ARG A 151 0.36 11.76 -20.86
CA ARG A 151 -0.45 11.36 -19.70
C ARG A 151 -0.40 9.85 -19.46
N GLU A 152 -0.56 9.02 -20.50
CA GLU A 152 -0.46 7.56 -20.38
C GLU A 152 0.90 7.14 -19.79
N LYS A 153 2.00 7.81 -20.18
CA LYS A 153 3.33 7.55 -19.62
C LYS A 153 3.42 7.90 -18.13
N ILE A 154 2.87 9.05 -17.72
CA ILE A 154 2.84 9.44 -16.30
C ILE A 154 2.01 8.43 -15.50
N ALA A 155 0.82 8.05 -15.98
CA ALA A 155 -0.01 7.05 -15.31
C ALA A 155 0.65 5.66 -15.22
N LEU A 156 1.39 5.24 -16.24
CA LEU A 156 2.19 4.00 -16.19
C LEU A 156 3.33 4.11 -15.16
N HIS A 157 3.99 5.25 -15.03
CA HIS A 157 4.98 5.47 -13.98
C HIS A 157 4.37 5.47 -12.59
N ASP A 158 3.21 6.10 -12.38
CA ASP A 158 2.47 6.04 -11.12
C ASP A 158 2.07 4.57 -10.78
N CYS A 159 1.72 3.79 -11.80
CA CYS A 159 1.43 2.37 -11.62
C CYS A 159 2.68 1.58 -11.19
N LEU A 160 3.86 1.86 -11.76
CA LEU A 160 5.11 1.24 -11.32
C LEU A 160 5.47 1.62 -9.88
N GLU A 161 5.28 2.89 -9.49
CA GLU A 161 5.49 3.37 -8.10
C GLU A 161 4.60 2.58 -7.13
N THR A 162 3.29 2.53 -7.41
CA THR A 162 2.33 1.82 -6.55
C THR A 162 2.51 0.30 -6.52
N ILE A 163 3.00 -0.32 -7.61
CA ILE A 163 3.38 -1.75 -7.62
C ILE A 163 4.64 -1.99 -6.77
N ASP A 164 5.66 -1.14 -6.87
CA ASP A 164 6.87 -1.22 -6.07
C ASP A 164 6.59 -0.99 -4.57
N GLU A 165 5.65 -0.11 -4.24
CA GLU A 165 5.10 0.03 -2.88
C GLU A 165 4.37 -1.24 -2.42
N THR A 166 3.49 -1.80 -3.27
CA THR A 166 2.75 -3.04 -2.99
C THR A 166 3.66 -4.20 -2.60
N LEU A 167 4.78 -4.36 -3.30
CA LEU A 167 5.76 -5.41 -2.98
C LEU A 167 6.40 -5.22 -1.61
N ASP A 168 6.70 -3.97 -1.23
CA ASP A 168 7.26 -3.66 0.09
C ASP A 168 6.21 -3.90 1.19
N GLU A 169 4.96 -3.49 1.01
CA GLU A 169 3.90 -3.72 2.00
C GLU A 169 3.62 -5.21 2.22
N LEU A 170 3.53 -6.00 1.14
CA LEU A 170 3.33 -7.44 1.25
C LEU A 170 4.52 -8.15 1.89
N LYS A 171 5.74 -7.66 1.66
CA LYS A 171 6.94 -8.18 2.31
C LYS A 171 6.96 -7.85 3.80
N GLU A 172 6.65 -6.62 4.18
CA GLU A 172 6.57 -6.21 5.58
C GLU A 172 5.46 -6.97 6.32
N ALA A 173 4.33 -7.21 5.66
CA ALA A 173 3.24 -8.02 6.22
C ALA A 173 3.69 -9.47 6.45
N GLU A 174 4.46 -10.07 5.54
CA GLU A 174 5.04 -11.40 5.74
C GLU A 174 6.04 -11.42 6.92
N GLU A 175 6.92 -10.42 7.00
CA GLU A 175 7.89 -10.30 8.10
C GLU A 175 7.20 -10.17 9.46
N ASP A 176 6.13 -9.36 9.56
CA ASP A 176 5.33 -9.23 10.78
C ASP A 176 4.55 -10.52 11.10
N LEU A 177 3.98 -11.16 10.08
CA LEU A 177 3.27 -12.43 10.23
C LEU A 177 4.19 -13.53 10.77
N VAL A 178 5.45 -13.59 10.33
CA VAL A 178 6.44 -14.54 10.87
C VAL A 178 6.62 -14.36 12.37
N LEU A 179 6.71 -13.12 12.85
CA LEU A 179 6.87 -12.79 14.27
C LEU A 179 5.61 -13.03 15.10
N TYR A 180 4.43 -13.01 14.48
CA TYR A 180 3.15 -13.20 15.15
C TYR A 180 3.05 -14.49 15.98
N PRO A 181 2.53 -14.45 17.24
CA PRO A 181 2.03 -13.29 17.99
C PRO A 181 3.06 -12.69 18.98
N ALA A 182 4.36 -12.87 18.73
CA ALA A 182 5.43 -12.42 19.62
C ALA A 182 6.03 -11.08 19.19
N LYS A 183 6.81 -10.44 20.08
CA LYS A 183 7.48 -9.12 19.90
C LYS A 183 6.57 -7.90 19.98
N LYS A 184 5.32 -7.97 19.51
CA LYS A 184 4.31 -6.91 19.67
C LYS A 184 3.08 -7.46 20.40
N THR A 185 2.16 -6.57 20.79
CA THR A 185 0.84 -7.01 21.25
C THR A 185 0.03 -7.57 20.08
N VAL A 186 -0.96 -8.42 20.37
CA VAL A 186 -1.84 -8.97 19.33
C VAL A 186 -2.59 -7.88 18.57
N TYR A 187 -2.99 -6.79 19.24
CA TYR A 187 -3.63 -5.63 18.61
C TYR A 187 -2.70 -4.93 17.61
N GLN A 188 -1.43 -4.70 17.99
CA GLN A 188 -0.45 -4.07 17.12
C GLN A 188 -0.18 -4.90 15.87
N HIS A 189 0.03 -6.21 16.02
CA HIS A 189 0.16 -7.10 14.86
C HIS A 189 -1.08 -7.07 13.96
N ALA A 190 -2.26 -7.16 14.56
CA ALA A 190 -3.51 -7.12 13.81
C ALA A 190 -3.62 -5.82 13.00
N ASP A 191 -3.33 -4.68 13.62
CA ASP A 191 -3.39 -3.37 12.98
C ASP A 191 -2.34 -3.22 11.88
N ASP A 192 -1.09 -3.64 12.12
CA ASP A 192 -0.01 -3.56 11.14
C ASP A 192 -0.31 -4.43 9.91
N LEU A 193 -0.65 -5.72 10.12
CA LEU A 193 -0.99 -6.64 9.03
C LEU A 193 -2.19 -6.16 8.22
N LYS A 194 -3.27 -5.73 8.88
CA LYS A 194 -4.46 -5.21 8.21
C LYS A 194 -4.17 -3.93 7.43
N THR A 195 -3.33 -3.04 7.97
CA THR A 195 -2.95 -1.77 7.33
C THR A 195 -2.12 -2.02 6.07
N LEU A 196 -1.07 -2.84 6.16
CA LEU A 196 -0.18 -3.14 5.04
C LEU A 196 -0.92 -3.80 3.87
N ILE A 197 -1.75 -4.81 4.14
CA ILE A 197 -2.52 -5.48 3.09
C ILE A 197 -3.62 -4.53 2.55
N SER A 198 -4.20 -3.65 3.37
CA SER A 198 -5.14 -2.63 2.90
C SER A 198 -4.49 -1.59 1.98
N ALA A 199 -3.23 -1.22 2.25
CA ALA A 199 -2.44 -0.34 1.39
C ALA A 199 -2.15 -1.00 0.03
N ALA A 200 -1.74 -2.28 0.03
CA ALA A 200 -1.55 -3.07 -1.19
C ALA A 200 -2.79 -3.10 -2.10
N ILE A 201 -3.99 -3.27 -1.53
CA ILE A 201 -5.27 -3.18 -2.27
C ILE A 201 -5.46 -1.77 -2.86
N THR A 202 -5.25 -0.74 -2.04
CA THR A 202 -5.41 0.67 -2.45
C THR A 202 -4.49 1.04 -3.62
N ASN A 203 -3.28 0.49 -3.63
CA ASN A 203 -2.29 0.71 -4.67
C ASN A 203 -2.74 0.16 -6.04
N GLN A 204 -3.40 -1.01 -6.09
CA GLN A 204 -3.95 -1.56 -7.34
C GLN A 204 -5.05 -0.64 -7.91
N VAL A 205 -5.95 -0.19 -7.05
CA VAL A 205 -7.04 0.74 -7.44
C VAL A 205 -6.46 2.06 -7.95
N THR A 206 -5.40 2.56 -7.32
CA THR A 206 -4.73 3.80 -7.70
C THR A 206 -4.08 3.71 -9.07
N CYS A 207 -3.37 2.60 -9.36
CA CYS A 207 -2.82 2.33 -10.69
C CYS A 207 -3.92 2.44 -11.76
N LEU A 208 -5.06 1.79 -11.54
CA LEU A 208 -6.16 1.82 -12.50
C LEU A 208 -6.81 3.21 -12.62
N ASP A 209 -7.01 3.91 -11.50
CA ASP A 209 -7.63 5.24 -11.47
C ASP A 209 -6.85 6.28 -12.29
N GLY A 210 -5.52 6.11 -12.42
CA GLY A 210 -4.67 6.93 -13.29
C GLY A 210 -5.10 6.99 -14.76
N PHE A 211 -5.84 5.98 -15.23
CA PHE A 211 -6.33 5.83 -16.61
C PHE A 211 -7.84 6.08 -16.77
N SER A 212 -8.42 6.98 -15.96
CA SER A 212 -9.87 7.25 -15.95
C SER A 212 -10.27 8.58 -16.60
N HIS A 213 -9.35 9.28 -17.27
CA HIS A 213 -9.59 10.67 -17.70
C HIS A 213 -10.19 10.80 -19.10
N ASP A 214 -9.65 10.07 -20.08
CA ASP A 214 -10.05 10.23 -21.48
C ASP A 214 -10.28 8.89 -22.21
N GLY A 215 -10.62 8.98 -23.51
CA GLY A 215 -10.81 7.80 -24.35
C GLY A 215 -9.51 7.06 -24.69
N ALA A 216 -8.36 7.76 -24.65
CA ALA A 216 -7.07 7.17 -24.99
C ALA A 216 -6.58 6.25 -23.85
N ASP A 217 -6.75 6.70 -22.60
CA ASP A 217 -6.44 5.95 -21.38
C ASP A 217 -7.13 4.58 -21.33
N LYS A 218 -8.35 4.46 -21.89
CA LYS A 218 -9.14 3.21 -21.88
C LYS A 218 -8.41 2.03 -22.53
N ARG A 219 -7.56 2.26 -23.54
CA ARG A 219 -6.83 1.19 -24.22
C ARG A 219 -5.78 0.59 -23.30
N VAL A 220 -4.98 1.43 -22.65
CA VAL A 220 -3.95 0.98 -21.71
C VAL A 220 -4.60 0.37 -20.48
N ARG A 221 -5.64 1.02 -19.94
CA ARG A 221 -6.42 0.50 -18.81
C ARG A 221 -6.92 -0.92 -19.06
N LYS A 222 -7.49 -1.20 -20.24
CA LYS A 222 -8.02 -2.52 -20.58
C LYS A 222 -6.97 -3.63 -20.52
N VAL A 223 -5.70 -3.32 -20.81
CA VAL A 223 -4.61 -4.30 -20.74
C VAL A 223 -4.19 -4.55 -19.28
N LEU A 224 -4.29 -3.54 -18.42
CA LEU A 224 -3.89 -3.62 -17.01
C LEU A 224 -4.98 -4.18 -16.10
N GLU A 225 -6.25 -3.95 -16.45
CA GLU A 225 -7.39 -4.16 -15.55
C GLU A 225 -7.48 -5.59 -15.02
N GLU A 226 -7.37 -6.60 -15.87
CA GLU A 226 -7.44 -8.01 -15.45
C GLU A 226 -6.35 -8.35 -14.42
N GLY A 227 -5.10 -7.96 -14.69
CA GLY A 227 -3.98 -8.24 -13.79
C GLY A 227 -4.09 -7.50 -12.46
N GLN A 228 -4.45 -6.22 -12.49
CA GLN A 228 -4.57 -5.39 -11.30
C GLN A 228 -5.73 -5.84 -10.42
N VAL A 229 -6.90 -6.15 -11.01
CA VAL A 229 -8.06 -6.70 -10.29
C VAL A 229 -7.75 -8.09 -9.72
N HIS A 230 -6.99 -8.92 -10.44
CA HIS A 230 -6.56 -10.21 -9.91
C HIS A 230 -5.72 -10.05 -8.64
N VAL A 231 -4.72 -9.16 -8.65
CA VAL A 231 -3.91 -8.87 -7.46
C VAL A 231 -4.76 -8.27 -6.34
N GLU A 232 -5.67 -7.35 -6.65
CA GLU A 232 -6.62 -6.77 -5.70
C GLU A 232 -7.41 -7.88 -4.97
N HIS A 233 -7.96 -8.83 -5.72
CA HIS A 233 -8.72 -9.97 -5.17
C HIS A 233 -7.85 -10.90 -4.32
N MET A 234 -6.60 -11.14 -4.74
CA MET A 234 -5.66 -11.94 -3.95
C MET A 234 -5.27 -11.27 -2.63
N CYS A 235 -5.04 -9.96 -2.64
CA CYS A 235 -4.82 -9.16 -1.43
C CYS A 235 -6.07 -9.17 -0.53
N SER A 236 -7.27 -9.03 -1.11
CA SER A 236 -8.56 -9.12 -0.40
C SER A 236 -8.72 -10.43 0.36
N ASN A 237 -8.42 -11.57 -0.28
CA ASN A 237 -8.46 -12.87 0.37
C ASN A 237 -7.45 -12.98 1.51
N ALA A 238 -6.20 -12.53 1.29
CA ALA A 238 -5.17 -12.51 2.32
C ALA A 238 -5.60 -11.64 3.52
N LEU A 239 -6.21 -10.48 3.27
CA LEU A 239 -6.72 -9.57 4.28
C LEU A 239 -7.85 -10.19 5.09
N ALA A 240 -8.84 -10.82 4.44
CA ALA A 240 -9.97 -11.45 5.11
C ALA A 240 -9.52 -12.61 6.02
N MET A 241 -8.60 -13.46 5.55
CA MET A 241 -8.02 -14.54 6.38
C MET A 241 -7.24 -13.96 7.57
N THR A 242 -6.42 -12.95 7.33
CA THR A 242 -5.64 -12.26 8.37
C THR A 242 -6.54 -11.63 9.43
N LYS A 243 -7.58 -10.92 9.00
CA LYS A 243 -8.58 -10.31 9.89
C LYS A 243 -9.27 -11.38 10.72
N ASN A 244 -9.74 -12.46 10.12
CA ASN A 244 -10.43 -13.53 10.85
C ASN A 244 -9.54 -14.17 11.93
N MET A 245 -8.28 -14.48 11.59
CA MET A 245 -7.31 -15.04 12.53
C MET A 245 -7.03 -14.06 13.68
N THR A 246 -6.69 -12.81 13.35
CA THR A 246 -6.31 -11.81 14.36
C THR A 246 -7.47 -11.39 15.25
N ASP A 247 -8.68 -11.24 14.71
CA ASP A 247 -9.87 -10.91 15.50
C ASP A 247 -10.25 -12.06 16.46
N SER A 248 -10.10 -13.32 16.02
CA SER A 248 -10.32 -14.49 16.87
C SER A 248 -9.31 -14.55 18.03
N ASP A 249 -8.03 -14.31 17.74
CA ASP A 249 -6.97 -14.31 18.75
C ASP A 249 -7.12 -13.13 19.74
N ILE A 250 -7.56 -11.96 19.27
CA ILE A 250 -7.91 -10.82 20.13
C ILE A 250 -9.07 -11.20 21.07
N ALA A 251 -10.15 -11.79 20.54
CA ALA A 251 -11.29 -12.20 21.35
C ALA A 251 -10.89 -13.22 22.43
N GLU A 252 -10.03 -14.19 22.09
CA GLU A 252 -9.49 -15.15 23.07
C GLU A 252 -8.60 -14.47 24.11
N PHE A 253 -7.76 -13.52 23.71
CA PHE A 253 -6.93 -12.72 24.61
C PHE A 253 -7.77 -11.90 25.59
N GLU A 254 -8.82 -11.24 25.10
CA GLU A 254 -9.75 -10.45 25.91
C GLU A 254 -10.50 -11.33 26.90
N GLN A 255 -11.03 -12.47 26.46
CA GLN A 255 -11.73 -13.42 27.33
C GLN A 255 -10.80 -13.91 28.47
N LYS A 256 -9.55 -14.26 28.16
CA LYS A 256 -8.55 -14.67 29.15
C LYS A 256 -8.19 -13.55 30.14
N ASN A 257 -8.24 -12.29 29.72
CA ASN A 257 -7.92 -11.14 30.57
C ASN A 257 -9.11 -10.62 31.37
N MET A 258 -10.34 -10.73 30.86
CA MET A 258 -11.56 -10.47 31.64
C MET A 258 -11.63 -11.39 32.86
N LEU A 259 -11.22 -12.66 32.71
CA LEU A 259 -11.07 -13.60 33.83
C LEU A 259 -9.96 -13.20 34.84
N LYS A 260 -9.05 -12.29 34.48
CA LYS A 260 -7.99 -11.76 35.35
C LYS A 260 -8.29 -10.35 35.89
N SER A 261 -9.28 -9.65 35.33
CA SER A 261 -9.53 -8.22 35.55
C SER A 261 -10.44 -7.89 36.75
N GLU A 262 -10.73 -8.84 37.64
CA GLU A 262 -11.35 -8.52 38.93
C GLU A 262 -10.40 -7.78 39.92
N ARG A 263 -9.15 -7.47 39.54
CA ARG A 263 -8.14 -7.02 40.51
C ARG A 263 -7.38 -5.73 40.26
N ASN A 264 -7.52 -4.98 39.15
CA ASN A 264 -6.78 -3.71 39.03
C ASN A 264 -7.45 -2.72 38.07
N GLY A 265 -8.27 -1.81 38.61
CA GLY A 265 -8.71 -0.60 37.92
C GLY A 265 -7.65 0.49 37.99
N ARG A 266 -6.86 0.65 36.92
CA ARG A 266 -6.07 1.87 36.71
C ARG A 266 -6.45 2.50 35.38
N LYS A 267 -7.32 3.50 35.46
CA LYS A 267 -7.70 4.38 34.35
C LYS A 267 -6.51 5.33 34.12
N LEU A 268 -5.91 5.28 32.94
CA LEU A 268 -4.85 6.22 32.54
C LEU A 268 -5.45 7.64 32.48
N LEU A 269 -4.72 8.59 33.07
CA LEU A 269 -5.07 10.00 33.16
C LEU A 269 -5.29 10.60 31.77
N GLU A 270 -6.32 11.43 31.64
CA GLU A 270 -6.52 12.26 30.44
C GLU A 270 -5.33 13.21 30.29
N GLU A 271 -4.76 13.29 29.07
CA GLU A 271 -3.63 14.17 28.76
C GLU A 271 -4.04 15.65 28.96
N GLU A 272 -3.13 16.44 29.55
CA GLU A 272 -3.31 17.82 30.09
C GLU A 272 -3.97 18.85 29.15
N ASN A 273 -4.10 18.56 27.85
CA ASN A 273 -4.59 19.51 26.84
C ASN A 273 -5.85 19.03 26.07
N GLY A 274 -6.50 17.94 26.48
CA GLY A 274 -7.76 17.45 25.88
C GLY A 274 -7.65 16.87 24.46
N VAL A 275 -6.45 16.86 23.87
CA VAL A 275 -6.05 16.13 22.65
C VAL A 275 -5.60 14.74 23.09
N LYS A 276 -6.18 13.69 22.49
CA LYS A 276 -5.75 12.30 22.75
C LYS A 276 -4.84 11.87 21.61
N TRP A 277 -3.54 11.73 21.90
CA TRP A 277 -2.57 11.33 20.89
C TRP A 277 -2.70 9.83 20.56
N PRO A 278 -2.48 9.43 19.29
CA PRO A 278 -2.34 8.02 18.93
C PRO A 278 -1.20 7.35 19.70
N GLU A 279 -1.40 6.09 20.12
CA GLU A 279 -0.45 5.33 20.93
C GLU A 279 0.89 5.08 20.21
N TRP A 280 0.86 5.02 18.88
CA TRP A 280 2.03 4.83 18.03
C TRP A 280 2.91 6.08 17.93
N ILE A 281 2.42 7.28 18.27
CA ILE A 281 3.25 8.49 18.32
C ILE A 281 4.05 8.49 19.62
N SER A 282 5.36 8.35 19.49
CA SER A 282 6.27 8.35 20.63
C SER A 282 6.19 9.66 21.42
N ALA A 283 6.46 9.61 22.74
CA ALA A 283 6.52 10.82 23.55
C ALA A 283 7.58 11.83 23.04
N GLY A 284 8.66 11.34 22.41
CA GLY A 284 9.67 12.18 21.79
C GLY A 284 9.10 12.95 20.58
N ASP A 285 8.38 12.27 19.70
CA ASP A 285 7.76 12.90 18.53
C ASP A 285 6.65 13.88 18.92
N ARG A 286 5.86 13.57 19.96
CA ARG A 286 4.89 14.54 20.52
C ARG A 286 5.56 15.82 20.99
N ARG A 287 6.71 15.72 21.66
CA ARG A 287 7.50 16.89 22.08
C ARG A 287 8.06 17.65 20.87
N LEU A 288 8.44 16.97 19.79
CA LEU A 288 8.88 17.64 18.56
C LEU A 288 7.73 18.40 17.88
N LEU A 289 6.51 17.84 17.90
CA LEU A 289 5.32 18.47 17.32
C LEU A 289 4.81 19.65 18.15
N GLN A 290 4.80 19.53 19.49
CA GLN A 290 4.18 20.51 20.38
C GLN A 290 5.17 21.48 21.06
N GLY A 291 6.44 21.08 21.17
CA GLY A 291 7.45 21.78 21.98
C GLY A 291 8.00 23.05 21.34
N GLY A 292 8.87 23.74 22.10
CA GLY A 292 9.57 24.96 21.66
C GLY A 292 10.73 24.68 20.70
N ALA A 293 11.95 25.06 21.08
CA ALA A 293 13.12 24.93 20.22
C ALA A 293 13.44 23.46 19.88
N VAL A 294 13.37 23.12 18.60
CA VAL A 294 13.82 21.83 18.05
C VAL A 294 15.15 22.03 17.34
N LYS A 295 16.15 21.20 17.64
CA LYS A 295 17.43 21.23 16.94
C LYS A 295 17.24 20.68 15.52
N ALA A 296 17.56 21.50 14.53
CA ALA A 296 17.56 21.11 13.12
C ALA A 296 18.85 20.35 12.75
N ASP A 297 18.75 19.37 11.84
CA ASP A 297 19.90 18.73 11.22
C ASP A 297 20.39 19.54 10.02
N VAL A 298 19.45 20.09 9.24
CA VAL A 298 19.72 20.99 8.10
C VAL A 298 18.68 22.11 8.04
N VAL A 299 19.08 23.23 7.46
CA VAL A 299 18.26 24.43 7.26
C VAL A 299 18.08 24.71 5.77
N VAL A 300 16.85 24.92 5.35
CA VAL A 300 16.48 25.39 4.02
C VAL A 300 16.11 26.87 4.10
N ALA A 301 16.72 27.70 3.26
CA ALA A 301 16.44 29.13 3.23
C ALA A 301 16.50 29.67 1.80
N ALA A 302 15.39 30.23 1.32
CA ALA A 302 15.32 30.78 -0.05
C ALA A 302 16.30 31.94 -0.28
N ASP A 303 16.64 32.69 0.77
CA ASP A 303 17.62 33.78 0.77
C ASP A 303 19.10 33.30 0.71
N GLY A 304 19.35 31.99 0.79
CA GLY A 304 20.69 31.42 0.81
C GLY A 304 21.40 31.44 2.17
N SER A 305 20.72 31.81 3.26
CA SER A 305 21.28 31.81 4.62
C SER A 305 21.31 30.43 5.30
N GLY A 306 20.76 29.40 4.65
CA GLY A 306 20.71 28.01 5.13
C GLY A 306 21.72 27.09 4.45
N ASN A 307 21.61 25.78 4.70
CA ASN A 307 22.39 24.74 4.04
C ASN A 307 21.96 24.52 2.58
N PHE A 308 20.65 24.64 2.31
CA PHE A 308 20.05 24.44 0.99
C PHE A 308 19.10 25.58 0.63
N LYS A 309 18.86 25.80 -0.66
CA LYS A 309 17.88 26.79 -1.14
C LYS A 309 16.49 26.18 -1.36
N THR A 310 16.43 24.89 -1.66
CA THR A 310 15.19 24.17 -1.93
C THR A 310 14.94 23.08 -0.88
N VAL A 311 13.68 22.71 -0.71
CA VAL A 311 13.28 21.63 0.19
C VAL A 311 13.71 20.28 -0.39
N SER A 312 13.60 20.12 -1.72
CA SER A 312 13.97 18.90 -2.43
C SER A 312 15.46 18.54 -2.23
N GLU A 313 16.37 19.53 -2.26
CA GLU A 313 17.80 19.30 -1.98
C GLU A 313 18.02 18.77 -0.55
N ALA A 314 17.32 19.33 0.44
CA ALA A 314 17.44 18.89 1.83
C ALA A 314 16.90 17.46 2.03
N VAL A 315 15.79 17.11 1.37
CA VAL A 315 15.27 15.74 1.37
C VAL A 315 16.28 14.80 0.70
N ALA A 316 16.85 15.19 -0.44
CA ALA A 316 17.86 14.40 -1.14
C ALA A 316 19.11 14.15 -0.28
N ALA A 317 19.54 15.13 0.53
CA ALA A 317 20.68 15.02 1.43
C ALA A 317 20.41 14.18 2.69
N ALA A 318 19.15 14.00 3.10
CA ALA A 318 18.81 13.22 4.29
C ALA A 318 19.27 11.75 4.17
N PRO A 319 19.71 11.09 5.25
CA PRO A 319 20.13 9.69 5.21
C PRO A 319 18.96 8.75 4.83
N LEU A 320 19.28 7.70 4.06
CA LEU A 320 18.31 6.64 3.74
C LEU A 320 18.11 5.73 4.96
N LYS A 321 16.87 5.31 5.21
CA LYS A 321 16.48 4.34 6.26
C LYS A 321 17.04 4.68 7.64
N SER A 322 17.08 5.96 7.99
CA SER A 322 17.60 6.43 9.28
C SER A 322 16.75 5.92 10.44
N SER A 323 17.39 5.37 11.48
CA SER A 323 16.72 5.03 12.74
C SER A 323 16.49 6.26 13.64
N LYS A 324 17.06 7.42 13.28
CA LYS A 324 16.90 8.69 13.98
C LYS A 324 16.03 9.65 13.16
N ARG A 325 15.24 10.45 13.87
CA ARG A 325 14.54 11.62 13.33
C ARG A 325 15.53 12.57 12.65
N PHE A 326 15.29 12.92 11.39
CA PHE A 326 16.06 13.91 10.64
C PHE A 326 15.22 15.16 10.42
N VAL A 327 15.59 16.26 11.06
CA VAL A 327 14.81 17.50 11.11
C VAL A 327 15.30 18.47 10.04
N ILE A 328 14.43 18.78 9.08
CA ILE A 328 14.62 19.79 8.06
C ILE A 328 13.89 21.05 8.48
N LYS A 329 14.64 22.07 8.91
CA LYS A 329 14.10 23.39 9.22
C LYS A 329 13.93 24.17 7.93
N ILE A 330 12.72 24.64 7.63
CA ILE A 330 12.42 25.41 6.43
C ILE A 330 12.06 26.82 6.87
N LYS A 331 12.92 27.78 6.53
CA LYS A 331 12.74 29.18 6.92
C LYS A 331 11.52 29.79 6.22
N SER A 332 11.11 30.98 6.67
CA SER A 332 10.05 31.76 6.03
C SER A 332 10.39 32.04 4.57
N GLY A 333 9.42 31.84 3.69
CA GLY A 333 9.56 31.97 2.24
C GLY A 333 8.46 31.20 1.49
N VAL A 334 8.34 31.51 0.20
CA VAL A 334 7.51 30.75 -0.75
C VAL A 334 8.43 29.91 -1.63
N TYR A 335 8.34 28.60 -1.47
CA TYR A 335 9.14 27.59 -2.17
C TYR A 335 8.31 27.02 -3.33
N LYS A 336 8.62 27.47 -4.56
CA LYS A 336 7.95 27.03 -5.78
C LYS A 336 8.59 25.77 -6.34
N GLU A 337 8.19 24.62 -5.81
CA GLU A 337 8.73 23.31 -6.18
C GLU A 337 7.70 22.20 -5.92
N ASN A 338 7.87 21.07 -6.62
CA ASN A 338 7.21 19.81 -6.25
C ASN A 338 8.21 18.99 -5.42
N VAL A 339 7.80 18.56 -4.22
CA VAL A 339 8.67 17.84 -3.28
C VAL A 339 8.18 16.41 -3.11
N GLU A 340 9.10 15.45 -3.15
CA GLU A 340 8.81 14.06 -2.85
C GLU A 340 9.69 13.58 -1.68
N VAL A 341 9.07 12.95 -0.69
CA VAL A 341 9.74 12.23 0.40
C VAL A 341 9.55 10.73 0.13
N PRO A 342 10.43 10.09 -0.65
CA PRO A 342 10.24 8.72 -1.11
C PRO A 342 10.35 7.70 0.03
N LYS A 343 9.83 6.49 -0.18
CA LYS A 343 9.73 5.42 0.84
C LYS A 343 11.01 5.13 1.64
N LYS A 344 12.19 5.30 1.03
CA LYS A 344 13.49 5.08 1.70
C LYS A 344 13.91 6.22 2.63
N LYS A 345 13.26 7.38 2.58
CA LYS A 345 13.50 8.56 3.43
C LYS A 345 12.54 8.54 4.63
N ILE A 346 12.75 7.59 5.54
CA ILE A 346 11.93 7.44 6.76
C ILE A 346 12.37 8.40 7.85
N ASN A 347 11.49 8.65 8.83
CA ASN A 347 11.77 9.48 10.01
C ASN A 347 12.15 10.94 9.68
N ILE A 348 11.72 11.47 8.54
CA ILE A 348 11.91 12.89 8.19
C ILE A 348 10.92 13.75 8.97
N MET A 349 11.34 14.94 9.37
CA MET A 349 10.48 15.99 9.92
C MET A 349 10.66 17.30 9.18
N PHE A 350 9.56 17.90 8.71
CA PHE A 350 9.54 19.28 8.25
C PHE A 350 9.15 20.21 9.39
N LEU A 351 9.95 21.25 9.60
CA LEU A 351 9.73 22.27 10.63
C LEU A 351 9.75 23.65 9.97
N GLY A 352 8.59 24.26 9.76
CA GLY A 352 8.51 25.63 9.22
C GLY A 352 8.82 26.70 10.28
N ASP A 353 8.92 27.96 9.87
CA ASP A 353 8.97 29.13 10.78
C ASP A 353 7.57 29.57 11.25
N GLY A 354 6.53 29.09 10.58
CA GLY A 354 5.15 29.47 10.81
C GLY A 354 4.33 29.11 9.59
N LYS A 355 3.13 28.56 9.81
CA LYS A 355 2.29 28.08 8.70
C LYS A 355 1.96 29.19 7.68
N THR A 356 1.82 30.43 8.13
CA THR A 356 1.55 31.58 7.24
C THR A 356 2.79 32.18 6.58
N SER A 357 4.00 31.80 7.00
CA SER A 357 5.26 32.37 6.49
C SER A 357 6.12 31.37 5.73
N THR A 358 5.96 30.07 5.94
CA THR A 358 6.65 29.00 5.20
C THR A 358 5.64 28.25 4.32
N ILE A 359 5.75 28.41 2.99
CA ILE A 359 4.78 27.88 2.02
C ILE A 359 5.50 27.09 0.94
N ILE A 360 5.14 25.82 0.75
CA ILE A 360 5.55 25.03 -0.42
C ILE A 360 4.39 25.02 -1.43
N SER A 361 4.65 25.46 -2.65
CA SER A 361 3.61 25.72 -3.65
C SER A 361 3.97 25.20 -5.04
N SER A 362 3.00 24.60 -5.73
CA SER A 362 3.06 24.24 -7.16
C SER A 362 1.66 24.39 -7.78
N ASP A 363 1.50 24.06 -9.07
CA ASP A 363 0.26 24.20 -9.84
C ASP A 363 0.00 23.03 -10.82
N ARG A 364 0.68 21.89 -10.63
CA ARG A 364 0.39 20.67 -11.39
C ARG A 364 -1.07 20.26 -11.23
N ASN A 365 -1.69 19.85 -12.32
CA ASN A 365 -3.11 19.55 -12.37
C ASN A 365 -3.47 18.58 -13.51
N VAL A 366 -4.67 18.03 -13.44
CA VAL A 366 -5.15 17.03 -14.41
C VAL A 366 -5.41 17.63 -15.79
N VAL A 367 -5.98 18.83 -15.89
CA VAL A 367 -6.29 19.49 -17.18
C VAL A 367 -5.04 19.69 -18.03
N ASP A 368 -3.91 20.03 -17.40
CA ASP A 368 -2.64 20.29 -18.08
C ASP A 368 -1.79 19.01 -18.27
N GLY A 369 -2.37 17.83 -18.05
CA GLY A 369 -1.78 16.54 -18.44
C GLY A 369 -1.16 15.72 -17.31
N SER A 370 -1.24 16.15 -16.05
CA SER A 370 -0.83 15.34 -14.90
C SER A 370 -1.90 14.30 -14.54
N THR A 371 -1.55 13.25 -13.81
CA THR A 371 -2.53 12.40 -13.12
C THR A 371 -2.90 13.05 -11.78
N THR A 372 -4.01 12.63 -11.15
CA THR A 372 -4.31 13.10 -9.79
C THR A 372 -3.17 12.74 -8.82
N PHE A 373 -2.64 11.52 -8.91
CA PHE A 373 -1.56 11.02 -8.07
C PHE A 373 -0.26 11.84 -8.18
N HIS A 374 0.14 12.19 -9.42
CA HIS A 374 1.36 12.96 -9.71
C HIS A 374 1.16 14.49 -9.66
N SER A 375 -0.07 14.97 -9.46
CA SER A 375 -0.36 16.42 -9.34
C SER A 375 0.05 17.02 -8.00
N ALA A 376 0.42 16.19 -7.02
CA ALA A 376 0.76 16.62 -5.67
C ALA A 376 1.90 17.65 -5.66
N THR A 377 1.69 18.76 -4.95
CA THR A 377 2.77 19.71 -4.64
C THR A 377 3.79 19.06 -3.71
N VAL A 378 3.33 18.37 -2.67
CA VAL A 378 4.18 17.54 -1.81
C VAL A 378 3.61 16.12 -1.72
N ALA A 379 4.46 15.13 -2.01
CA ALA A 379 4.14 13.72 -1.88
C ALA A 379 5.01 13.08 -0.79
N ILE A 380 4.39 12.49 0.23
CA ILE A 380 5.05 11.89 1.39
C ILE A 380 4.76 10.40 1.44
N VAL A 381 5.80 9.57 1.24
CA VAL A 381 5.71 8.10 1.27
C VAL A 381 6.59 7.51 2.39
N GLY A 382 7.72 8.14 2.71
CA GLY A 382 8.60 7.69 3.79
C GLY A 382 7.91 7.63 5.16
N ALA A 383 7.88 6.43 5.76
CA ALA A 383 7.19 6.17 7.03
C ALA A 383 7.67 7.05 8.19
N ASN A 384 6.81 7.20 9.20
CA ASN A 384 7.00 8.01 10.40
C ASN A 384 7.19 9.51 10.11
N PHE A 385 6.74 10.03 8.97
CA PHE A 385 6.93 11.45 8.62
C PHE A 385 6.24 12.40 9.61
N LEU A 386 6.90 13.51 9.94
CA LEU A 386 6.31 14.58 10.73
C LEU A 386 6.34 15.91 9.98
N ALA A 387 5.32 16.75 10.16
CA ALA A 387 5.39 18.16 9.77
C ALA A 387 4.74 19.06 10.80
N ARG A 388 5.32 20.26 10.97
CA ARG A 388 4.70 21.33 11.74
C ARG A 388 5.00 22.72 11.21
N ASP A 389 4.06 23.64 11.47
CA ASP A 389 4.20 25.08 11.23
C ASP A 389 4.51 25.44 9.77
N ILE A 390 3.83 24.78 8.80
CA ILE A 390 4.09 24.93 7.36
C ILE A 390 2.79 24.84 6.53
N THR A 391 2.74 25.53 5.38
CA THR A 391 1.65 25.41 4.39
C THR A 391 2.08 24.56 3.19
N PHE A 392 1.20 23.65 2.77
CA PHE A 392 1.25 22.95 1.49
C PHE A 392 0.13 23.47 0.58
N GLN A 393 0.47 23.95 -0.61
CA GLN A 393 -0.50 24.63 -1.47
C GLN A 393 -0.40 24.20 -2.94
N ASN A 394 -1.56 23.99 -3.58
CA ASN A 394 -1.65 23.91 -5.04
C ASN A 394 -2.46 25.11 -5.59
N THR A 395 -1.85 25.87 -6.50
CA THR A 395 -2.42 27.13 -7.04
C THR A 395 -3.09 26.99 -8.40
N ALA A 396 -3.29 25.77 -8.93
CA ALA A 396 -3.86 25.56 -10.27
C ALA A 396 -5.25 26.22 -10.47
N GLY A 397 -6.08 26.24 -9.43
CA GLY A 397 -7.41 26.84 -9.45
C GLY A 397 -8.54 25.86 -9.83
N PRO A 398 -9.81 26.26 -9.64
CA PRO A 398 -10.96 25.36 -9.78
C PRO A 398 -11.25 24.95 -11.23
N ALA A 399 -10.79 25.74 -12.22
CA ALA A 399 -10.93 25.43 -13.64
C ALA A 399 -9.97 24.32 -14.11
N LYS A 400 -8.98 23.95 -13.29
CA LYS A 400 -7.96 22.94 -13.61
C LYS A 400 -8.30 21.54 -13.08
N HIS A 401 -9.50 21.38 -12.53
CA HIS A 401 -9.98 20.13 -11.93
C HIS A 401 -9.02 19.62 -10.84
N GLN A 402 -8.73 18.32 -10.80
CA GLN A 402 -7.92 17.70 -9.75
C GLN A 402 -6.51 18.28 -9.71
N ALA A 403 -6.11 18.81 -8.55
CA ALA A 403 -4.82 19.44 -8.34
C ALA A 403 -4.41 19.34 -6.85
N VAL A 404 -3.63 18.32 -6.52
CA VAL A 404 -3.33 17.94 -5.13
C VAL A 404 -2.29 18.88 -4.51
N ALA A 405 -2.56 19.37 -3.29
CA ALA A 405 -1.57 20.11 -2.50
C ALA A 405 -0.66 19.13 -1.73
N LEU A 406 -1.26 18.18 -1.02
CA LEU A 406 -0.53 17.20 -0.22
C LEU A 406 -1.06 15.79 -0.50
N ARG A 407 -0.17 14.87 -0.88
CA ARG A 407 -0.43 13.43 -0.95
C ARG A 407 0.36 12.74 0.15
N VAL A 408 -0.32 11.91 0.95
CA VAL A 408 0.31 11.15 2.04
C VAL A 408 -0.01 9.68 1.87
N GLY A 409 1.04 8.87 1.67
CA GLY A 409 1.04 7.41 1.76
C GLY A 409 2.00 6.88 2.84
N ALA A 410 2.55 7.75 3.68
CA ALA A 410 3.45 7.37 4.76
C ALA A 410 2.69 6.84 5.98
N ASP A 411 2.98 5.61 6.38
CA ASP A 411 2.47 5.05 7.62
C ASP A 411 3.05 5.76 8.85
N LEU A 412 2.24 5.84 9.91
CA LEU A 412 2.57 6.51 11.17
C LEU A 412 2.99 7.98 10.97
N SER A 413 2.33 8.69 10.05
CA SER A 413 2.62 10.10 9.76
C SER A 413 1.75 11.07 10.56
N ALA A 414 2.32 12.19 10.99
CA ALA A 414 1.60 13.20 11.77
C ALA A 414 1.89 14.65 11.34
N PHE A 415 0.85 15.48 11.35
CA PHE A 415 0.88 16.87 10.93
C PHE A 415 0.29 17.74 12.05
N TYR A 416 1.05 18.73 12.50
CA TYR A 416 0.64 19.63 13.58
C TYR A 416 0.73 21.10 13.16
N ASN A 417 -0.38 21.84 13.26
CA ASN A 417 -0.40 23.26 12.89
C ASN A 417 0.06 23.53 11.45
N CYS A 418 -0.42 22.70 10.50
CA CYS A 418 -0.18 22.88 9.07
C CYS A 418 -1.42 23.42 8.37
N ASP A 419 -1.22 24.14 7.26
CA ASP A 419 -2.31 24.50 6.34
C ASP A 419 -2.17 23.68 5.04
N VAL A 420 -3.28 23.13 4.53
CA VAL A 420 -3.35 22.42 3.25
C VAL A 420 -4.42 23.05 2.37
N ILE A 421 -4.00 23.70 1.28
CA ILE A 421 -4.86 24.64 0.54
C ILE A 421 -4.81 24.36 -0.96
N ALA A 422 -5.96 24.04 -1.55
CA ALA A 422 -6.14 24.03 -3.01
C ALA A 422 -7.63 24.27 -3.36
N TYR A 423 -8.11 23.61 -4.43
CA TYR A 423 -9.51 23.58 -4.83
C TYR A 423 -10.00 22.13 -4.85
N GLN A 424 -10.05 21.48 -6.01
CA GLN A 424 -10.47 20.10 -6.13
C GLN A 424 -9.32 19.16 -5.76
N ASP A 425 -9.62 18.10 -5.00
CA ASP A 425 -8.66 17.07 -4.58
C ASP A 425 -7.49 17.63 -3.74
N THR A 426 -7.77 18.55 -2.80
CA THR A 426 -6.74 19.29 -2.04
C THR A 426 -5.79 18.38 -1.25
N LEU A 427 -6.33 17.47 -0.45
CA LEU A 427 -5.59 16.58 0.43
C LEU A 427 -5.89 15.12 0.07
N TYR A 428 -4.88 14.44 -0.46
CA TYR A 428 -4.94 13.03 -0.80
C TYR A 428 -4.38 12.18 0.35
N VAL A 429 -5.26 11.73 1.25
CA VAL A 429 -4.98 10.74 2.31
C VAL A 429 -4.98 9.33 1.70
N HIS A 430 -3.93 9.05 0.91
CA HIS A 430 -3.89 7.93 -0.04
C HIS A 430 -4.06 6.56 0.61
N ASN A 431 -3.13 6.14 1.47
CA ASN A 431 -3.16 4.86 2.19
C ASN A 431 -2.49 4.99 3.58
N ASN A 432 -2.38 3.88 4.33
CA ASN A 432 -1.70 3.79 5.64
C ASN A 432 -2.31 4.66 6.76
N ARG A 433 -1.66 4.74 7.94
CA ARG A 433 -2.17 5.43 9.14
C ARG A 433 -1.63 6.85 9.25
N GLN A 434 -2.54 7.81 9.47
CA GLN A 434 -2.22 9.24 9.43
C GLN A 434 -2.95 10.03 10.53
N PHE A 435 -2.31 11.08 11.06
CA PHE A 435 -2.89 11.95 12.09
C PHE A 435 -2.68 13.43 11.79
N PHE A 436 -3.78 14.19 11.68
CA PHE A 436 -3.75 15.64 11.49
C PHE A 436 -4.34 16.31 12.72
N VAL A 437 -3.60 17.24 13.33
CA VAL A 437 -4.03 17.92 14.55
C VAL A 437 -3.76 19.42 14.50
N ASN A 438 -4.76 20.21 14.87
CA ASN A 438 -4.68 21.67 14.83
C ASN A 438 -4.34 22.23 13.44
N CYS A 439 -4.74 21.54 12.37
CA CYS A 439 -4.48 21.93 10.99
C CYS A 439 -5.66 22.71 10.39
N PHE A 440 -5.38 23.50 9.35
CA PHE A 440 -6.40 24.10 8.49
C PHE A 440 -6.40 23.42 7.12
N ILE A 441 -7.56 22.98 6.64
CA ILE A 441 -7.72 22.36 5.34
C ILE A 441 -8.81 23.10 4.56
N SER A 442 -8.53 23.50 3.32
CA SER A 442 -9.52 24.19 2.49
C SER A 442 -9.49 23.78 1.02
N GLY A 443 -10.69 23.53 0.48
CA GLY A 443 -10.90 23.15 -0.91
C GLY A 443 -12.37 23.15 -1.31
N THR A 444 -12.70 22.47 -2.41
CA THR A 444 -14.03 22.51 -3.07
C THR A 444 -14.63 21.13 -3.28
N VAL A 445 -14.33 20.50 -4.43
CA VAL A 445 -14.78 19.15 -4.78
C VAL A 445 -13.80 18.13 -4.18
N ASP A 446 -14.32 17.15 -3.45
CA ASP A 446 -13.60 15.99 -2.92
C ASP A 446 -12.28 16.35 -2.21
N PHE A 447 -12.26 17.44 -1.44
CA PHE A 447 -11.00 18.05 -1.04
C PHE A 447 -10.25 17.31 0.09
N ILE A 448 -10.88 16.34 0.74
CA ILE A 448 -10.23 15.31 1.56
C ILE A 448 -10.65 13.94 1.01
N PHE A 449 -9.74 13.25 0.32
CA PHE A 449 -10.07 12.01 -0.38
C PHE A 449 -8.96 10.96 -0.27
N GLY A 450 -9.30 9.70 -0.53
CA GLY A 450 -8.37 8.58 -0.46
C GLY A 450 -8.87 7.44 0.42
N ASN A 451 -7.96 6.51 0.76
CA ASN A 451 -8.27 5.29 1.48
C ASN A 451 -7.31 5.02 2.66
N ALA A 452 -6.74 6.06 3.27
CA ALA A 452 -6.00 5.93 4.52
C ALA A 452 -6.90 5.56 5.72
N ALA A 453 -6.28 5.13 6.81
CA ALA A 453 -6.86 5.18 8.15
C ALA A 453 -6.42 6.50 8.80
N VAL A 454 -7.25 7.54 8.69
CA VAL A 454 -6.88 8.90 9.08
C VAL A 454 -7.81 9.51 10.11
N VAL A 455 -7.22 10.21 11.09
CA VAL A 455 -7.95 11.02 12.05
C VAL A 455 -7.54 12.48 11.93
N PHE A 456 -8.52 13.35 11.75
CA PHE A 456 -8.41 14.79 11.90
C PHE A 456 -8.94 15.17 13.28
N GLN A 457 -8.11 15.80 14.12
CA GLN A 457 -8.48 16.21 15.46
C GLN A 457 -8.23 17.70 15.68
N ASN A 458 -9.25 18.42 16.16
CA ASN A 458 -9.13 19.86 16.41
C ASN A 458 -8.71 20.68 15.18
N CYS A 459 -9.11 20.27 13.97
CA CYS A 459 -8.81 20.98 12.74
C CYS A 459 -9.94 21.96 12.34
N ASP A 460 -9.56 22.96 11.55
CA ASP A 460 -10.48 23.84 10.82
C ASP A 460 -10.58 23.34 9.37
N ILE A 461 -11.79 22.97 8.92
CA ILE A 461 -12.03 22.35 7.62
C ILE A 461 -13.03 23.21 6.87
N HIS A 462 -12.55 24.04 5.95
CA HIS A 462 -13.37 25.08 5.32
C HIS A 462 -13.55 24.85 3.81
N ALA A 463 -14.80 24.69 3.40
CA ALA A 463 -15.15 24.74 1.98
C ALA A 463 -14.94 26.16 1.44
N ARG A 464 -14.47 26.27 0.20
CA ARG A 464 -14.30 27.56 -0.48
C ARG A 464 -15.17 27.69 -1.72
N ARG A 465 -15.20 28.88 -2.32
CA ARG A 465 -16.02 29.14 -3.51
C ARG A 465 -15.50 28.32 -4.71
N PRO A 466 -16.32 27.42 -5.30
CA PRO A 466 -15.94 26.69 -6.50
C PRO A 466 -16.33 27.47 -7.77
N ASN A 467 -16.17 26.84 -8.95
CA ASN A 467 -16.72 27.42 -10.19
C ASN A 467 -18.25 27.33 -10.20
N SER A 468 -18.87 28.17 -11.04
CA SER A 468 -20.32 28.16 -11.28
C SER A 468 -20.82 26.76 -11.63
N GLY A 469 -21.91 26.33 -10.98
CA GLY A 469 -22.54 25.02 -11.20
C GLY A 469 -21.86 23.83 -10.51
N GLN A 470 -20.72 24.04 -9.85
CA GLN A 470 -20.09 22.99 -9.03
C GLN A 470 -20.71 22.93 -7.62
N LYS A 471 -20.58 21.76 -7.01
CA LYS A 471 -20.97 21.47 -5.62
C LYS A 471 -19.72 21.08 -4.84
N ASN A 472 -19.61 21.53 -3.60
CA ASN A 472 -18.49 21.18 -2.74
C ASN A 472 -18.75 19.85 -2.03
N MET A 473 -17.70 19.05 -1.84
CA MET A 473 -17.72 17.80 -1.08
C MET A 473 -16.52 17.82 -0.14
N VAL A 474 -16.76 17.82 1.17
CA VAL A 474 -15.67 17.78 2.16
C VAL A 474 -14.88 16.49 2.02
N THR A 475 -15.56 15.33 2.01
CA THR A 475 -14.88 14.04 1.87
C THR A 475 -15.31 13.24 0.64
N ALA A 476 -14.37 12.44 0.14
CA ALA A 476 -14.61 11.41 -0.86
C ALA A 476 -13.80 10.15 -0.52
N GLN A 477 -14.32 9.35 0.41
CA GLN A 477 -13.59 8.19 0.94
C GLN A 477 -13.66 6.99 -0.02
N GLY A 478 -12.52 6.34 -0.21
CA GLY A 478 -12.27 5.38 -1.29
C GLY A 478 -12.10 3.93 -0.87
N ARG A 479 -12.75 3.46 0.19
CA ARG A 479 -12.65 2.04 0.61
C ARG A 479 -13.37 1.11 -0.37
N VAL A 480 -12.66 0.08 -0.85
CA VAL A 480 -13.15 -0.89 -1.85
C VAL A 480 -13.43 -2.28 -1.28
N ASP A 481 -12.90 -2.60 -0.11
CA ASP A 481 -13.11 -3.90 0.54
C ASP A 481 -13.59 -3.70 1.99
N PRO A 482 -14.66 -4.38 2.44
CA PRO A 482 -15.21 -4.26 3.80
C PRO A 482 -14.23 -4.65 4.91
N ASN A 483 -13.26 -5.52 4.62
CA ASN A 483 -12.22 -5.99 5.54
C ASN A 483 -11.09 -4.97 5.71
N GLN A 484 -10.98 -3.95 4.85
CA GLN A 484 -10.00 -2.88 5.04
C GLN A 484 -10.29 -2.11 6.34
N ASN A 485 -9.23 -1.84 7.10
CA ASN A 485 -9.28 -1.08 8.35
C ASN A 485 -9.20 0.44 8.14
N THR A 486 -9.56 0.91 6.94
CA THR A 486 -9.39 2.30 6.49
C THR A 486 -10.65 3.15 6.67
N GLY A 487 -10.50 4.47 6.65
CA GLY A 487 -11.62 5.40 6.83
C GLY A 487 -11.14 6.79 7.24
N ILE A 488 -12.02 7.78 7.07
CA ILE A 488 -11.79 9.17 7.49
C ILE A 488 -12.57 9.43 8.78
N VAL A 489 -11.90 9.89 9.83
CA VAL A 489 -12.54 10.33 11.07
C VAL A 489 -12.24 11.80 11.30
N ILE A 490 -13.29 12.61 11.45
CA ILE A 490 -13.21 14.04 11.77
C ILE A 490 -13.76 14.23 13.18
N GLN A 491 -12.87 14.53 14.13
CA GLN A 491 -13.19 14.60 15.56
C GLN A 491 -12.86 15.98 16.13
N LYS A 492 -13.76 16.58 16.93
CA LYS A 492 -13.51 17.88 17.59
C LYS A 492 -13.09 18.99 16.61
N CYS A 493 -13.52 18.92 15.35
CA CYS A 493 -13.15 19.86 14.31
C CYS A 493 -14.21 20.95 14.14
N ARG A 494 -13.90 21.96 13.31
CA ARG A 494 -14.80 23.05 12.92
C ARG A 494 -14.98 23.00 11.40
N ILE A 495 -16.18 22.66 10.95
CA ILE A 495 -16.53 22.58 9.52
C ILE A 495 -17.25 23.86 9.11
N GLY A 496 -16.63 24.61 8.20
CA GLY A 496 -16.97 26.00 7.89
C GLY A 496 -16.89 26.36 6.41
N ALA A 497 -17.10 27.64 6.14
CA ALA A 497 -16.84 28.25 4.85
C ALA A 497 -15.67 29.23 4.95
N THR A 498 -14.93 29.43 3.87
CA THR A 498 -14.06 30.59 3.72
C THR A 498 -14.88 31.85 3.39
N LYS A 499 -14.29 33.02 3.61
CA LYS A 499 -14.97 34.32 3.42
C LYS A 499 -15.53 34.52 2.00
N ASP A 500 -14.90 33.95 0.99
CA ASP A 500 -15.33 34.03 -0.42
C ASP A 500 -16.54 33.15 -0.75
N LEU A 501 -16.87 32.16 0.10
CA LEU A 501 -18.05 31.31 0.00
C LEU A 501 -19.19 31.81 0.89
N GLU A 502 -18.89 32.34 2.08
CA GLU A 502 -19.90 32.70 3.10
C GLU A 502 -21.07 33.54 2.56
N GLY A 503 -20.76 34.60 1.79
CA GLY A 503 -21.77 35.50 1.22
C GLY A 503 -22.53 34.94 0.01
N VAL A 504 -22.13 33.78 -0.52
CA VAL A 504 -22.71 33.16 -1.73
C VAL A 504 -23.05 31.68 -1.54
N LYS A 505 -23.02 31.16 -0.30
CA LYS A 505 -23.21 29.73 0.01
C LYS A 505 -24.52 29.15 -0.50
N SER A 506 -25.58 29.96 -0.58
CA SER A 506 -26.87 29.56 -1.18
C SER A 506 -26.80 29.22 -2.67
N SER A 507 -25.76 29.67 -3.37
CA SER A 507 -25.53 29.37 -4.80
C SER A 507 -24.56 28.21 -5.02
N PHE A 508 -23.90 27.72 -3.96
CA PHE A 508 -22.86 26.69 -4.04
C PHE A 508 -23.06 25.65 -2.93
N PRO A 509 -23.94 24.65 -3.17
CA PRO A 509 -24.23 23.61 -2.20
C PRO A 509 -22.96 22.90 -1.74
N THR A 510 -22.86 22.65 -0.44
CA THR A 510 -21.72 21.97 0.19
C THR A 510 -22.21 20.79 1.02
N TYR A 511 -21.55 19.64 0.86
CA TYR A 511 -21.90 18.39 1.57
C TYR A 511 -20.71 17.88 2.37
N LEU A 512 -21.01 17.11 3.42
CA LEU A 512 -20.00 16.42 4.25
C LEU A 512 -19.18 15.43 3.44
N GLY A 513 -19.76 14.86 2.39
CA GLY A 513 -19.03 14.06 1.43
C GLY A 513 -19.93 13.25 0.50
N ARG A 514 -19.27 12.39 -0.28
CA ARG A 514 -19.90 11.42 -1.18
C ARG A 514 -19.09 10.11 -1.25
N PRO A 515 -19.72 8.95 -1.53
CA PRO A 515 -19.01 7.68 -1.52
C PRO A 515 -18.20 7.47 -2.81
N TRP A 516 -16.89 7.74 -2.79
CA TRP A 516 -16.03 7.55 -3.97
C TRP A 516 -15.89 6.08 -4.37
N LYS A 517 -15.95 5.15 -3.41
CA LYS A 517 -15.94 3.70 -3.65
C LYS A 517 -17.02 3.00 -2.82
N GLU A 518 -17.29 1.74 -3.15
CA GLU A 518 -18.47 0.98 -2.69
C GLU A 518 -18.61 0.91 -1.16
N TYR A 519 -17.50 0.73 -0.44
CA TYR A 519 -17.50 0.57 1.01
C TYR A 519 -17.09 1.84 1.75
N SER A 520 -17.28 3.01 1.12
CA SER A 520 -16.92 4.32 1.66
C SER A 520 -17.27 4.47 3.14
N ARG A 521 -16.29 4.87 3.96
CA ARG A 521 -16.45 5.00 5.42
C ARG A 521 -15.88 6.32 5.93
N THR A 522 -16.77 7.21 6.36
CA THR A 522 -16.42 8.48 7.00
C THR A 522 -17.24 8.68 8.28
N VAL A 523 -16.61 9.17 9.34
CA VAL A 523 -17.26 9.49 10.62
C VAL A 523 -16.94 10.93 10.98
N ILE A 524 -17.96 11.71 11.33
CA ILE A 524 -17.81 13.07 11.86
C ILE A 524 -18.45 13.09 13.25
N MET A 525 -17.66 13.41 14.27
CA MET A 525 -18.10 13.34 15.66
C MET A 525 -17.56 14.49 16.49
N GLN A 526 -18.32 14.90 17.51
CA GLN A 526 -17.94 15.93 18.48
C GLN A 526 -17.46 17.25 17.83
N SER A 527 -17.94 17.55 16.62
CA SER A 527 -17.45 18.65 15.79
C SER A 527 -18.54 19.72 15.65
N VAL A 528 -18.11 20.97 15.43
CA VAL A 528 -19.02 22.07 15.12
C VAL A 528 -19.18 22.14 13.60
N ILE A 529 -20.41 22.15 13.12
CA ILE A 529 -20.75 22.21 11.70
C ILE A 529 -21.59 23.48 11.49
N SER A 530 -21.11 24.41 10.68
CA SER A 530 -21.84 25.62 10.32
C SER A 530 -22.96 25.33 9.31
N ASP A 531 -23.78 26.34 9.03
CA ASP A 531 -24.88 26.32 8.04
C ASP A 531 -24.39 26.32 6.57
N VAL A 532 -23.08 26.19 6.33
CA VAL A 532 -22.55 25.93 4.98
C VAL A 532 -22.97 24.57 4.44
N ILE A 533 -23.20 23.59 5.32
CA ILE A 533 -23.53 22.22 4.95
C ILE A 533 -25.03 22.09 4.68
N GLU A 534 -25.39 21.53 3.53
CA GLU A 534 -26.77 21.21 3.18
C GLU A 534 -27.43 20.29 4.21
N PRO A 535 -28.71 20.49 4.59
CA PRO A 535 -29.38 19.68 5.62
C PRO A 535 -29.39 18.16 5.35
N VAL A 536 -29.34 17.74 4.08
CA VAL A 536 -29.25 16.31 3.70
C VAL A 536 -27.91 15.68 4.12
N GLY A 537 -26.89 16.50 4.38
CA GLY A 537 -25.58 16.10 4.88
C GLY A 537 -24.66 15.49 3.81
N TRP A 538 -25.13 14.44 3.13
CA TRP A 538 -24.33 13.65 2.19
C TRP A 538 -24.92 13.71 0.77
N HIS A 539 -24.06 13.50 -0.24
CA HIS A 539 -24.48 13.49 -1.64
C HIS A 539 -24.19 12.13 -2.30
N GLU A 540 -25.09 11.68 -3.15
CA GLU A 540 -24.94 10.44 -3.93
C GLU A 540 -23.77 10.55 -4.94
N ARG A 541 -23.09 9.44 -5.24
CA ARG A 541 -22.08 9.42 -6.32
C ARG A 541 -22.74 9.26 -7.69
N LYS A 542 -23.61 8.26 -7.81
CA LYS A 542 -24.48 7.94 -8.96
C LYS A 542 -25.65 7.11 -8.42
N GLY A 543 -26.88 7.53 -8.74
CA GLY A 543 -28.10 6.86 -8.30
C GLY A 543 -28.73 7.65 -7.18
#